data_AF-A0A932Q929-F1
#
_entry.id   AF-A0A932Q929-F1
#
_cell.length_a   1.000
_cell.length_b   1.000
_cell.length_c   1.000
_cell.angle_alpha   90.00
_cell.angle_beta   90.00
_cell.angle_gamma   90.00
#
_symmetry.space_group_name_H-M   'P 1'
#
loop_
_entity.id
_entity.type
_entity.pdbx_description
1 polymer ?
#
loop_
_entity_poly.entity_id
_entity_poly.type
_entity_poly.pdbx_seq_one_letter_code
_entity_poly.pdbx_strand_id
1 'polypeptide(L)'
;MNAIDPDHVQIRLRRVVPYFVTLLSFWVTFPQREDLVKKKGWDLPPQLVTLGPYKITKWTVGKEIEFERNSLYYGRAPSVEHVKAIIEPDAEKARRLFAENKIDVLLDVSADDLVEFSPDSGKVLRQFDYISSVFVAFNTQASPFAKTDLRRAIAQALNRSGIPATLKGGQTPAESLIPKGIAGYESMSMPISVAAIILLLSRSLTLSVCSGVRLSSLNSEP
;
A
#
# COMPACT_ATOMS: atom_id res chain seq x y z
N MET A 1 10.77 -28.84 -4.96
CA MET A 1 11.95 -28.25 -4.30
C MET A 1 12.66 -29.40 -3.65
N ASN A 2 13.96 -29.52 -3.86
CA ASN A 2 14.77 -30.60 -3.31
C ASN A 2 15.93 -29.97 -2.54
N ALA A 3 16.21 -30.45 -1.32
CA ALA A 3 17.49 -30.19 -0.67
C ALA A 3 18.53 -31.10 -1.33
N ILE A 4 19.59 -30.51 -1.87
CA ILE A 4 20.68 -31.28 -2.49
C ILE A 4 21.79 -31.59 -1.45
N ASP A 5 21.96 -30.72 -0.45
CA ASP A 5 22.82 -30.89 0.72
C ASP A 5 22.35 -29.91 1.85
N PRO A 6 23.02 -29.82 3.03
CA PRO A 6 22.54 -29.01 4.15
C PRO A 6 22.42 -27.49 3.91
N ASP A 7 23.17 -26.92 2.97
CA ASP A 7 23.21 -25.48 2.68
C ASP A 7 22.77 -25.11 1.26
N HIS A 8 22.42 -26.11 0.43
CA HIS A 8 21.96 -25.88 -0.94
C HIS A 8 20.55 -26.46 -1.20
N VAL A 9 19.68 -25.59 -1.72
CA VAL A 9 18.30 -25.93 -2.10
C VAL A 9 18.11 -25.73 -3.61
N GLN A 10 17.63 -26.77 -4.28
CA GLN A 10 17.26 -26.72 -5.69
C GLN A 10 15.75 -26.48 -5.87
N ILE A 11 15.41 -25.41 -6.60
CA ILE A 11 14.03 -25.09 -6.97
C ILE A 11 13.87 -25.19 -8.48
N ARG A 12 13.13 -26.21 -8.94
CA ARG A 12 12.79 -26.40 -10.35
C ARG A 12 11.42 -25.82 -10.65
N LEU A 13 11.37 -24.85 -11.57
CA LEU A 13 10.14 -24.20 -12.02
C LEU A 13 9.51 -24.97 -13.20
N ARG A 14 8.18 -25.00 -13.29
CA ARG A 14 7.44 -25.64 -14.40
C ARG A 14 7.53 -24.88 -15.72
N ARG A 15 7.73 -23.56 -15.64
CA ARG A 15 7.91 -22.63 -16.76
C ARG A 15 8.90 -21.55 -16.34
N VAL A 16 9.39 -20.78 -17.31
CA VAL A 16 10.23 -19.62 -17.03
C VAL A 16 9.42 -18.59 -16.22
N VAL A 17 9.93 -18.18 -15.06
CA VAL A 17 9.34 -17.14 -14.20
C VAL A 17 10.45 -16.12 -13.90
N PRO A 18 10.58 -15.04 -14.71
CA PRO A 18 11.70 -14.10 -14.60
C PRO A 18 11.79 -13.39 -13.24
N TYR A 19 10.65 -13.19 -12.57
CA TYR A 19 10.55 -12.52 -11.27
C TYR A 19 10.66 -13.48 -10.07
N PHE A 20 11.05 -14.74 -10.29
CA PHE A 20 11.09 -15.75 -9.22
C PHE A 20 12.01 -15.36 -8.06
N VAL A 21 13.19 -14.80 -8.35
CA VAL A 21 14.14 -14.37 -7.30
C VAL A 21 13.53 -13.26 -6.44
N THR A 22 12.85 -12.29 -7.06
CA THR A 22 12.13 -11.23 -6.33
C THR A 22 10.95 -11.78 -5.53
N LEU A 23 10.30 -12.85 -5.99
CA LEU A 23 9.24 -13.49 -5.21
C LEU A 23 9.75 -14.02 -3.87
N LEU A 24 11.01 -14.51 -3.82
CA LEU A 24 11.62 -15.05 -2.60
C LEU A 24 11.93 -13.98 -1.54
N SER A 25 11.92 -12.69 -1.89
CA SER A 25 12.07 -11.60 -0.92
C SER A 25 10.74 -11.19 -0.27
N PHE A 26 9.61 -11.76 -0.70
CA PHE A 26 8.31 -11.44 -0.13
C PHE A 26 8.10 -12.21 1.18
N TRP A 27 7.53 -11.58 2.22
CA TRP A 27 7.49 -12.18 3.56
C TRP A 27 6.74 -13.51 3.64
N VAL A 28 5.80 -13.78 2.74
CA VAL A 28 5.06 -15.06 2.68
C VAL A 28 5.95 -16.24 2.26
N THR A 29 7.11 -15.99 1.67
CA THR A 29 8.08 -17.02 1.28
C THR A 29 9.19 -17.21 2.32
N PHE A 30 9.14 -16.49 3.45
CA PHE A 30 10.13 -16.66 4.50
C PHE A 30 10.02 -18.06 5.12
N PRO A 31 11.17 -18.72 5.38
CA PRO A 31 11.17 -20.11 5.83
C PRO A 31 10.56 -20.24 7.22
N GLN A 32 9.90 -21.37 7.46
CA GLN A 32 9.33 -21.78 8.74
C GLN A 32 9.97 -23.10 9.17
N ARG A 33 10.01 -23.35 10.47
CA ARG A 33 10.53 -24.63 11.00
C ARG A 33 9.56 -25.76 10.73
N GLU A 34 9.94 -26.67 9.83
CA GLU A 34 9.10 -27.78 9.38
C GLU A 34 8.62 -28.68 10.53
N ASP A 35 9.49 -28.98 11.50
CA ASP A 35 9.16 -29.88 12.60
C ASP A 35 8.11 -29.28 13.57
N LEU A 36 8.15 -27.98 13.79
CA LEU A 36 7.15 -27.26 14.59
C LEU A 36 5.81 -27.21 13.85
N VAL A 37 5.86 -26.87 12.55
CA VAL A 37 4.67 -26.82 11.70
C VAL A 37 3.97 -28.18 11.63
N LYS A 38 4.72 -29.28 11.52
CA LYS A 38 4.16 -30.64 11.53
C LYS A 38 3.55 -31.03 12.88
N LYS A 39 4.13 -30.57 13.99
CA LYS A 39 3.69 -30.95 15.33
C LYS A 39 2.47 -30.16 15.83
N LYS A 40 2.38 -28.87 15.49
CA LYS A 40 1.40 -27.94 16.06
C LYS A 40 0.56 -27.18 15.03
N GLY A 41 0.85 -27.35 13.74
CA GLY A 41 0.32 -26.47 12.70
C GLY A 41 1.13 -25.17 12.59
N TRP A 42 0.63 -24.20 11.84
CA TRP A 42 1.29 -22.92 11.66
C TRP A 42 1.42 -22.18 12.99
N ASP A 43 2.65 -21.85 13.40
CA ASP A 43 2.90 -21.13 14.64
C ASP A 43 2.29 -19.71 14.56
N LEU A 44 1.52 -19.34 15.58
CA LEU A 44 1.06 -17.98 15.79
C LEU A 44 1.85 -17.36 16.96
N PRO A 45 2.05 -16.03 16.97
CA PRO A 45 2.67 -15.38 18.11
C PRO A 45 1.88 -15.65 19.41
N PRO A 46 2.56 -15.75 20.56
CA PRO A 46 4.00 -15.53 20.76
C PRO A 46 4.88 -16.78 20.49
N GLN A 47 4.31 -17.92 20.05
CA GLN A 47 5.07 -19.15 19.83
C GLN A 47 5.81 -19.19 18.48
N LEU A 48 5.67 -18.13 17.69
CA LEU A 48 6.31 -17.98 16.38
C LEU A 48 7.83 -17.98 16.49
N VAL A 49 8.46 -19.01 15.92
CA VAL A 49 9.92 -19.09 15.80
C VAL A 49 10.36 -18.42 14.50
N THR A 50 11.18 -17.39 14.61
CA THR A 50 11.67 -16.61 13.45
C THR A 50 13.20 -16.69 13.35
N LEU A 51 13.70 -16.48 12.13
CA LEU A 51 15.13 -16.24 11.86
C LEU A 51 15.49 -14.74 11.92
N GLY A 52 14.55 -13.90 12.38
CA GLY A 52 14.71 -12.45 12.39
C GLY A 52 15.49 -11.94 13.62
N PRO A 53 15.86 -10.65 13.61
CA PRO A 53 16.60 -10.01 14.70
C PRO A 53 15.82 -9.86 16.01
N TYR A 54 14.49 -10.01 15.98
CA TYR A 54 13.59 -9.95 17.12
C TYR A 54 12.66 -11.17 17.14
N LYS A 55 12.28 -11.60 18.34
CA LYS A 55 11.21 -12.58 18.58
C LYS A 55 10.05 -11.90 19.30
N ILE A 56 8.83 -12.38 19.06
CA ILE A 56 7.63 -11.85 19.72
C ILE A 56 7.49 -12.51 21.08
N THR A 57 7.47 -11.72 22.15
CA THR A 57 7.28 -12.22 23.52
C THR A 57 5.82 -12.21 23.92
N LYS A 58 5.05 -11.25 23.39
CA LYS A 58 3.64 -11.09 23.71
C LYS A 58 2.90 -10.48 22.53
N TRP A 59 1.69 -10.97 22.29
CA TRP A 59 0.75 -10.34 21.36
C TRP A 59 -0.61 -10.22 22.03
N THR A 60 -1.05 -8.99 22.27
CA THR A 60 -2.44 -8.69 22.64
C THR A 60 -3.12 -8.06 21.43
N VAL A 61 -3.98 -8.84 20.78
CA VAL A 61 -4.65 -8.46 19.53
C VAL A 61 -5.35 -7.11 19.69
N GLY A 62 -5.12 -6.22 18.73
CA GLY A 62 -5.71 -4.88 18.70
C GLY A 62 -5.15 -3.90 19.73
N LYS A 63 -4.15 -4.28 20.53
CA LYS A 63 -3.59 -3.43 21.59
C LYS A 63 -2.08 -3.26 21.51
N GLU A 64 -1.32 -4.34 21.58
CA GLU A 64 0.14 -4.26 21.65
C GLU A 64 0.84 -5.54 21.18
N ILE A 65 2.05 -5.37 20.67
CA ILE A 65 3.00 -6.45 20.38
C ILE A 65 4.32 -6.10 21.07
N GLU A 66 4.83 -7.03 21.86
CA GLU A 66 6.13 -6.90 22.53
C GLU A 66 7.13 -7.82 21.84
N PHE A 67 8.32 -7.27 21.62
CA PHE A 67 9.44 -7.94 20.98
C PHE A 67 10.66 -7.85 21.88
N GLU A 68 11.45 -8.90 21.88
CA GLU A 68 12.79 -8.92 22.47
C GLU A 68 13.81 -9.34 21.42
N ARG A 69 15.05 -8.86 21.58
CA ARG A 69 16.16 -9.23 20.71
C ARG A 69 16.29 -10.76 20.62
N ASN A 70 16.41 -11.27 19.42
CA ASN A 70 16.68 -12.69 19.20
C ASN A 70 18.17 -12.98 19.38
N SER A 71 18.55 -13.64 20.47
CA SER A 71 19.94 -14.03 20.75
C SER A 71 20.51 -15.06 19.78
N LEU A 72 19.65 -15.76 19.02
CA LEU A 72 20.03 -16.72 17.99
C LEU A 72 20.08 -16.11 16.59
N TYR A 73 19.92 -14.78 16.46
CA TYR A 73 20.00 -14.13 15.16
C TYR A 73 21.43 -14.21 14.61
N TYR A 74 21.55 -14.70 13.37
CA TYR A 74 22.84 -14.91 12.70
C TYR A 74 23.55 -13.60 12.31
N GLY A 75 22.78 -12.51 12.17
CA GLY A 75 23.29 -11.21 11.75
C GLY A 75 23.76 -10.34 12.92
N ARG A 76 23.98 -9.05 12.64
CA ARG A 76 24.31 -8.07 13.68
C ARG A 76 23.15 -7.90 14.65
N ALA A 77 23.42 -8.07 15.94
CA ALA A 77 22.47 -7.79 17.01
C ALA A 77 21.98 -6.33 16.95
N PRO A 78 20.66 -6.07 16.96
CA PRO A 78 20.10 -4.73 17.09
C PRO A 78 20.58 -4.05 18.38
N SER A 79 20.76 -2.72 18.40
CA SER A 79 21.12 -2.00 19.62
C SER A 79 19.99 -1.96 20.65
N VAL A 80 18.74 -1.89 20.20
CA VAL A 80 17.55 -1.88 21.08
C VAL A 80 17.22 -3.30 21.51
N GLU A 81 17.12 -3.53 22.82
CA GLU A 81 16.84 -4.86 23.39
C GLU A 81 15.37 -5.24 23.34
N HIS A 82 14.48 -4.29 23.64
CA HIS A 82 13.04 -4.49 23.72
C HIS A 82 12.33 -3.46 22.88
N VAL A 83 11.33 -3.91 22.11
CA VAL A 83 10.47 -3.03 21.33
C VAL A 83 9.03 -3.32 21.72
N LYS A 84 8.27 -2.26 21.99
CA LYS A 84 6.83 -2.35 22.24
C LYS A 84 6.09 -1.58 21.16
N ALA A 85 5.40 -2.29 20.28
CA ALA A 85 4.50 -1.70 19.30
C ALA A 85 3.11 -1.54 19.94
N ILE A 86 2.67 -0.29 20.09
CA ILE A 86 1.33 0.04 20.57
C ILE A 86 0.42 0.21 19.36
N ILE A 87 -0.74 -0.45 19.38
CA ILE A 87 -1.78 -0.32 18.37
C ILE A 87 -2.79 0.70 18.89
N GLU A 88 -2.71 1.92 18.40
CA GLU A 88 -3.64 3.00 18.71
C GLU A 88 -4.33 3.45 17.41
N PRO A 89 -5.62 3.10 17.20
CA PRO A 89 -6.33 3.48 15.99
C PRO A 89 -6.72 4.96 15.96
N ASP A 90 -6.77 5.64 17.10
CA ASP A 90 -7.04 7.07 17.16
C ASP A 90 -5.74 7.87 16.94
N ALA A 91 -5.64 8.50 15.77
CA ALA A 91 -4.46 9.27 15.39
C ALA A 91 -4.16 10.41 16.38
N GLU A 92 -5.17 11.09 16.92
CA GLU A 92 -4.94 12.18 17.87
C GLU A 92 -4.37 11.69 19.19
N LYS A 93 -4.85 10.53 19.66
CA LYS A 93 -4.35 9.89 20.86
C LYS A 93 -2.93 9.38 20.66
N ALA A 94 -2.62 8.79 19.51
CA ALA A 94 -1.26 8.39 19.17
C ALA A 94 -0.30 9.60 19.14
N ARG A 95 -0.74 10.73 18.58
CA ARG A 95 0.01 12.00 18.60
C ARG A 95 0.26 12.52 20.00
N ARG A 96 -0.76 12.49 20.87
CA ARG A 96 -0.60 12.89 22.28
C ARG A 96 0.43 12.02 23.00
N LEU A 97 0.39 10.71 22.81
CA LEU A 97 1.40 9.80 23.37
C LEU A 97 2.81 10.16 22.89
N PHE A 98 2.98 10.50 21.61
CA PHE A 98 4.27 10.93 21.07
C PHE A 98 4.71 12.28 21.65
N ALA A 99 3.82 13.27 21.71
CA ALA A 99 4.11 14.59 22.28
C ALA A 99 4.48 14.54 23.78
N GLU A 100 3.89 13.60 24.52
CA GLU A 100 4.19 13.35 25.93
C GLU A 100 5.43 12.44 26.13
N ASN A 101 6.17 12.10 25.07
CA ASN A 101 7.32 11.18 25.08
C ASN A 101 6.99 9.79 25.66
N LYS A 102 5.74 9.33 25.52
CA LYS A 102 5.31 7.97 25.89
C LYS A 102 5.57 6.92 24.81
N ILE A 103 5.81 7.37 23.57
CA ILE A 103 6.27 6.54 22.46
C ILE A 103 7.43 7.25 21.74
N ASP A 104 8.44 6.48 21.33
CA ASP A 104 9.65 7.02 20.69
C ASP A 104 9.47 7.27 19.19
N VAL A 105 8.53 6.56 18.56
CA VAL A 105 8.26 6.60 17.13
C VAL A 105 6.75 6.65 16.91
N LEU A 106 6.29 7.68 16.21
CA LEU A 106 4.94 7.76 15.67
C LEU A 106 4.96 7.35 14.20
N LEU A 107 4.21 6.31 13.87
CA LEU A 107 3.95 5.90 12.49
C LEU A 107 2.67 6.57 11.98
N ASP A 108 2.51 6.66 10.65
CA ASP A 108 1.31 7.19 9.99
C ASP A 108 0.90 8.61 10.41
N VAL A 109 1.87 9.53 10.35
CA VAL A 109 1.64 10.97 10.62
C VAL A 109 0.68 11.55 9.58
N SER A 110 -0.39 12.21 10.03
CA SER A 110 -1.35 12.82 9.11
C SER A 110 -0.78 14.08 8.46
N ALA A 111 -1.31 14.44 7.29
CA ALA A 111 -0.84 15.61 6.56
C ALA A 111 -1.00 16.92 7.35
N ASP A 112 -2.04 17.03 8.17
CA ASP A 112 -2.29 18.21 9.00
C ASP A 112 -1.25 18.37 10.13
N ASP A 113 -0.63 17.26 10.55
CA ASP A 113 0.37 17.25 11.62
C ASP A 113 1.77 17.57 11.15
N LEU A 114 2.02 17.55 9.83
CA LEU A 114 3.36 17.76 9.28
C LEU A 114 3.96 19.11 9.72
N VAL A 115 3.12 20.11 9.98
CA VAL A 115 3.53 21.43 10.48
C VAL A 115 4.17 21.34 11.87
N GLU A 116 3.74 20.40 12.71
CA GLU A 116 4.26 20.22 14.08
C GLU A 116 5.66 19.60 14.12
N PHE A 117 6.10 18.99 13.02
CA PHE A 117 7.43 18.40 12.86
C PHE A 117 8.40 19.33 12.11
N SER A 118 8.19 20.65 12.24
CA SER A 118 9.14 21.63 11.71
C SER A 118 10.55 21.38 12.29
N PRO A 119 11.62 21.79 11.58
CA PRO A 119 12.99 21.60 12.04
C PRO A 119 13.27 22.11 13.46
N ASP A 120 12.50 23.09 13.94
CA ASP A 120 12.65 23.72 15.24
C ASP A 120 11.99 22.93 16.39
N SER A 121 11.17 21.93 16.08
CA SER A 121 10.43 21.13 17.08
C SER A 121 11.31 20.16 17.88
N GLY A 122 12.57 19.95 17.46
CA GLY A 122 13.45 18.90 18.00
C GLY A 122 13.03 17.48 17.63
N LYS A 123 11.90 17.32 16.90
CA LYS A 123 11.39 16.04 16.40
C LYS A 123 11.86 15.86 14.95
N VAL A 124 12.18 14.63 14.59
CA VAL A 124 12.66 14.30 13.23
C VAL A 124 11.52 13.69 12.43
N LEU A 125 11.07 14.38 11.38
CA LEU A 125 10.20 13.81 10.36
C LEU A 125 11.05 13.03 9.34
N ARG A 126 10.68 11.78 9.07
CA ARG A 126 11.25 10.97 7.99
C ARG A 126 10.14 10.62 7.00
N GLN A 127 10.21 11.24 5.82
CA GLN A 127 9.33 10.93 4.70
C GLN A 127 10.11 10.13 3.66
N PHE A 128 9.48 9.10 3.12
CA PHE A 128 10.03 8.25 2.07
C PHE A 128 8.95 7.93 1.04
N ASP A 129 9.38 7.71 -0.20
CA ASP A 129 8.46 7.30 -1.27
C ASP A 129 7.93 5.90 -0.97
N TYR A 130 6.61 5.81 -0.80
CA TYR A 130 5.93 4.54 -0.63
C TYR A 130 5.55 3.97 -2.00
N ILE A 131 6.07 2.78 -2.33
CA ILE A 131 5.82 2.11 -3.60
C ILE A 131 4.38 1.58 -3.63
N SER A 132 3.44 2.45 -3.96
CA SER A 132 2.01 2.16 -4.01
C SER A 132 1.31 3.00 -5.07
N SER A 133 0.18 2.50 -5.55
CA SER A 133 -0.71 3.25 -6.45
C SER A 133 -2.14 3.14 -5.93
N VAL A 134 -2.77 4.30 -5.74
CA VAL A 134 -4.19 4.39 -5.38
C VAL A 134 -4.98 4.54 -6.67
N PHE A 135 -5.97 3.67 -6.87
CA PHE A 135 -6.79 3.67 -8.07
C PHE A 135 -8.26 3.39 -7.75
N VAL A 136 -9.14 3.83 -8.65
CA VAL A 136 -10.55 3.46 -8.64
C VAL A 136 -10.74 2.24 -9.53
N ALA A 137 -11.22 1.15 -8.95
CA ALA A 137 -11.57 -0.06 -9.68
C ALA A 137 -13.07 -0.03 -10.06
N PHE A 138 -13.37 -0.47 -11.27
CA PHE A 138 -14.75 -0.64 -11.73
C PHE A 138 -15.09 -2.12 -11.79
N ASN A 139 -16.27 -2.50 -11.30
CA ASN A 139 -16.83 -3.81 -11.61
C ASN A 139 -17.27 -3.84 -13.07
N THR A 140 -16.45 -4.43 -13.94
CA THR A 140 -16.66 -4.45 -15.39
C THR A 140 -17.77 -5.40 -15.86
N GLN A 141 -18.38 -6.15 -14.94
CA GLN A 141 -19.48 -7.07 -15.23
C GLN A 141 -20.84 -6.50 -14.81
N ALA A 142 -20.85 -5.49 -13.92
CA ALA A 142 -22.07 -4.89 -13.42
C ALA A 142 -22.43 -3.60 -14.18
N SER A 143 -23.72 -3.41 -14.46
CA SER A 143 -24.22 -2.12 -14.94
C SER A 143 -24.04 -1.04 -13.84
N PRO A 144 -23.73 0.22 -14.20
CA PRO A 144 -23.50 0.74 -15.55
C PRO A 144 -22.05 0.57 -16.04
N PHE A 145 -21.16 0.09 -15.18
CA PHE A 145 -19.72 0.03 -15.42
C PHE A 145 -19.27 -1.07 -16.38
N ALA A 146 -20.16 -1.95 -16.85
CA ALA A 146 -19.91 -2.85 -17.96
C ALA A 146 -19.52 -2.10 -19.26
N LYS A 147 -20.04 -0.88 -19.44
CA LYS A 147 -19.75 -0.04 -20.61
C LYS A 147 -18.34 0.57 -20.54
N THR A 148 -17.48 0.17 -21.48
CA THR A 148 -16.08 0.67 -21.54
C THR A 148 -16.01 2.19 -21.71
N ASP A 149 -16.88 2.78 -22.53
CA ASP A 149 -16.87 4.22 -22.76
C ASP A 149 -17.27 5.03 -21.51
N LEU A 150 -18.17 4.49 -20.67
CA LEU A 150 -18.48 5.11 -19.38
C LEU A 150 -17.27 5.12 -18.46
N ARG A 151 -16.53 4.00 -18.37
CA ARG A 151 -15.31 3.92 -17.55
C ARG A 151 -14.24 4.89 -18.06
N ARG A 152 -14.07 5.02 -19.38
CA ARG A 152 -13.15 5.99 -19.99
C ARG A 152 -13.55 7.42 -19.70
N ALA A 153 -14.85 7.76 -19.79
CA ALA A 153 -15.35 9.08 -19.47
C ALA A 153 -15.04 9.46 -18.01
N ILE A 154 -15.30 8.55 -17.06
CA ILE A 154 -14.98 8.77 -15.64
C ILE A 154 -13.47 8.91 -15.44
N ALA A 155 -12.67 8.04 -16.08
CA ALA A 155 -11.21 8.11 -15.97
C ALA A 155 -10.63 9.43 -16.52
N GLN A 156 -11.23 10.03 -17.55
CA GLN A 156 -10.83 11.35 -18.08
C GLN A 156 -11.34 12.51 -17.23
N ALA A 157 -12.48 12.35 -16.55
CA ALA A 157 -13.03 13.37 -15.66
C ALA A 157 -12.25 13.51 -14.33
N LEU A 158 -11.44 12.52 -13.97
CA LEU A 158 -10.69 12.53 -12.71
C LEU A 158 -9.54 13.55 -12.73
N ASN A 159 -9.57 14.50 -11.80
CA ASN A 159 -8.49 15.47 -11.59
C ASN A 159 -7.32 14.85 -10.81
N ARG A 160 -6.41 14.19 -11.51
CA ARG A 160 -5.24 13.50 -10.94
C ARG A 160 -4.24 14.42 -10.26
N SER A 161 -4.14 15.68 -10.69
CA SER A 161 -3.25 16.68 -10.05
C SER A 161 -3.92 17.38 -8.87
N GLY A 162 -5.23 17.60 -8.93
CA GLY A 162 -5.99 18.23 -7.85
C GLY A 162 -6.09 17.37 -6.59
N ILE A 163 -6.24 16.05 -6.73
CA ILE A 163 -6.40 15.16 -5.57
C ILE A 163 -5.19 15.23 -4.61
N PRO A 164 -3.94 15.02 -5.06
CA PRO A 164 -2.78 15.14 -4.16
C PRO A 164 -2.63 16.54 -3.54
N ALA A 165 -2.97 17.60 -4.29
CA ALA A 165 -2.91 18.97 -3.77
C ALA A 165 -3.87 19.20 -2.59
N THR A 166 -5.00 18.50 -2.53
CA THR A 166 -5.93 18.55 -1.39
C THR A 166 -5.45 17.71 -0.20
N LEU A 167 -4.77 16.58 -0.46
CA LEU A 167 -4.36 15.64 0.59
C LEU A 167 -3.15 16.12 1.41
N LYS A 168 -2.31 17.01 0.86
CA LYS A 168 -1.15 17.65 1.54
C LYS A 168 -0.10 16.71 2.15
N GLY A 169 -0.20 15.40 1.96
CA GLY A 169 0.70 14.39 2.54
C GLY A 169 1.89 14.01 1.65
N GLY A 170 2.20 14.83 0.64
CA GLY A 170 3.30 14.58 -0.30
C GLY A 170 3.02 13.50 -1.35
N GLN A 171 1.76 13.11 -1.55
CA GLN A 171 1.38 12.21 -2.63
C GLN A 171 1.64 12.87 -4.00
N THR A 172 1.92 12.06 -5.01
CA THR A 172 2.11 12.54 -6.40
C THR A 172 1.02 11.97 -7.31
N PRO A 173 0.67 12.68 -8.40
CA PRO A 173 -0.31 12.18 -9.37
C PRO A 173 0.09 10.81 -9.93
N ALA A 174 -0.81 9.84 -9.88
CA ALA A 174 -0.58 8.53 -10.48
C ALA A 174 -0.66 8.63 -12.01
N GLU A 175 0.48 8.43 -12.67
CA GLU A 175 0.61 8.40 -14.14
C GLU A 175 0.52 6.98 -14.71
N SER A 176 0.54 5.96 -13.86
CA SER A 176 0.47 4.56 -14.26
C SER A 176 -0.10 3.70 -13.14
N LEU A 177 -0.52 2.48 -13.46
CA LEU A 177 -0.91 1.50 -12.44
C LEU A 177 0.31 0.95 -11.70
N ILE A 178 1.45 0.88 -12.40
CA ILE A 178 2.74 0.53 -11.79
C ILE A 178 3.32 1.84 -11.23
N PRO A 179 3.75 1.89 -9.95
CA PRO A 179 4.37 3.09 -9.40
C PRO A 179 5.77 3.34 -9.97
N LYS A 180 6.22 4.60 -9.93
CA LYS A 180 7.60 4.98 -10.27
C LYS A 180 8.58 4.19 -9.38
N GLY A 181 9.66 3.68 -9.96
CA GLY A 181 10.68 2.88 -9.25
C GLY A 181 10.50 1.37 -9.31
N ILE A 182 9.41 0.87 -9.92
CA ILE A 182 9.20 -0.56 -10.21
C ILE A 182 9.45 -0.87 -11.69
N ALA A 183 10.07 -2.01 -11.96
CA ALA A 183 10.29 -2.50 -13.32
C ALA A 183 8.96 -2.63 -14.08
N GLY A 184 8.92 -2.12 -15.32
CA GLY A 184 7.70 -2.04 -16.12
C GLY A 184 6.89 -0.76 -15.92
N TYR A 185 7.39 0.21 -15.14
CA TYR A 185 6.80 1.54 -15.08
C TYR A 185 6.86 2.24 -16.45
N GLU A 186 5.70 2.63 -16.95
CA GLU A 186 5.53 3.51 -18.10
C GLU A 186 4.54 4.61 -17.76
N SER A 187 4.92 5.86 -17.96
CA SER A 187 4.06 7.02 -17.72
C SER A 187 2.98 7.11 -18.80
N MET A 188 1.72 7.20 -18.38
CA MET A 188 0.58 7.48 -19.24
C MET A 188 0.08 8.91 -19.00
N SER A 189 0.14 9.73 -20.04
CA SER A 189 -0.52 11.04 -20.02
C SER A 189 -1.99 10.90 -20.39
N MET A 190 -2.88 11.22 -19.46
CA MET A 190 -4.32 11.35 -19.71
C MET A 190 -4.82 12.72 -19.25
N PRO A 191 -4.67 13.76 -20.09
CA PRO A 191 -5.20 15.09 -19.77
C PRO A 191 -6.73 15.05 -19.71
N ILE A 192 -7.31 15.89 -18.85
CA ILE A 192 -8.76 16.09 -18.81
C ILE A 192 -9.19 16.75 -20.13
N SER A 193 -10.17 16.15 -20.82
CA SER A 193 -10.76 16.73 -22.03
C SER A 193 -12.28 16.66 -21.96
N VAL A 194 -12.91 17.82 -21.78
CA VAL A 194 -14.38 17.93 -21.67
C VAL A 194 -15.06 17.41 -22.94
N ALA A 195 -14.52 17.74 -24.12
CA ALA A 195 -15.04 17.27 -25.40
C ALA A 195 -14.98 15.74 -25.52
N ALA A 196 -13.87 15.11 -25.11
CA ALA A 196 -13.73 13.66 -25.13
C ALA A 196 -14.64 12.97 -24.11
N ILE A 197 -14.83 13.55 -22.92
CA ILE A 197 -15.78 13.06 -21.90
C ILE A 197 -17.21 13.08 -22.46
N ILE A 198 -17.67 14.20 -23.03
CA ILE A 198 -19.01 14.33 -23.61
C ILE A 198 -19.23 13.30 -24.72
N LEU A 199 -18.23 13.12 -25.60
CA LEU A 199 -18.29 12.13 -26.67
C LEU A 199 -18.41 10.69 -26.12
N LEU A 200 -17.64 10.34 -25.10
CA LEU A 200 -17.67 9.01 -24.48
C LEU A 200 -19.00 8.77 -23.73
N LEU A 201 -19.51 9.78 -23.03
CA LEU A 201 -20.80 9.69 -22.34
C LEU A 201 -21.95 9.50 -23.33
N SER A 202 -21.98 10.26 -24.43
CA SER A 202 -23.03 10.16 -25.45
C SER A 202 -23.08 8.77 -26.09
N ARG A 203 -21.93 8.13 -26.36
CA ARG A 203 -21.85 6.73 -26.83
C ARG A 203 -22.31 5.70 -25.80
N SER A 204 -22.11 5.99 -24.52
CA SER A 204 -22.49 5.06 -23.44
C SER A 204 -23.96 5.16 -23.03
N LEU A 205 -24.57 6.35 -23.13
CA LEU A 205 -25.92 6.65 -22.64
C LEU A 205 -27.01 6.45 -23.71
N THR A 206 -26.65 6.31 -24.99
CA THR A 206 -27.58 6.21 -26.14
C THR A 206 -28.31 4.87 -26.30
N LEU A 207 -28.18 3.91 -25.39
CA LEU A 207 -28.90 2.62 -25.47
C LEU A 207 -29.92 2.37 -24.35
N SER A 208 -30.21 3.35 -23.48
CA SER A 208 -31.30 3.18 -22.49
C SER A 208 -32.00 4.46 -22.02
N VAL A 209 -31.64 5.64 -22.53
CA VAL A 209 -32.27 6.91 -22.14
C VAL A 209 -32.69 7.70 -23.39
N CYS A 210 -33.49 7.07 -24.25
CA CYS A 210 -34.28 7.79 -25.26
C CYS A 210 -35.77 7.74 -24.88
N SER A 211 -36.07 8.30 -23.71
CA SER A 211 -37.41 8.79 -23.37
C SER A 211 -37.28 9.80 -22.21
N GLY A 212 -36.72 10.99 -22.47
CA GLY A 212 -37.00 12.12 -21.57
C GLY A 212 -35.97 13.25 -21.41
N VAL A 213 -34.68 13.06 -21.70
CA VAL A 213 -33.69 14.12 -21.40
C VAL A 213 -33.27 14.85 -22.67
N ARG A 214 -33.87 16.03 -22.91
CA ARG A 214 -33.35 17.03 -23.86
C ARG A 214 -32.17 17.76 -23.19
N LEU A 215 -30.97 17.59 -23.73
CA LEU A 215 -29.84 18.48 -23.46
C LEU A 215 -30.07 19.76 -24.28
N SER A 216 -30.70 20.76 -23.70
CA SER A 216 -30.72 22.12 -24.25
C SER A 216 -29.57 22.94 -23.66
N SER A 217 -28.68 23.37 -24.56
CA SER A 217 -27.76 24.51 -24.50
C SER A 217 -26.77 24.60 -23.33
N LEU A 218 -25.55 24.12 -23.58
CA LEU A 218 -24.34 24.81 -23.12
C LEU A 218 -23.64 25.34 -24.38
N ASN A 219 -24.19 26.42 -24.93
CA ASN A 219 -23.44 27.25 -25.87
C ASN A 219 -22.45 28.08 -25.05
N SER A 220 -21.18 27.95 -25.42
CA SER A 220 -20.15 28.98 -25.52
C SER A 220 -20.72 30.42 -25.49
N GLU A 221 -20.18 31.39 -24.75
CA GLU A 221 -18.83 32.01 -24.77
C GLU A 221 -18.81 33.10 -23.66
N PRO A 222 -17.73 33.89 -23.45
CA PRO A 222 -16.29 33.65 -23.65
C PRO A 222 -15.50 33.52 -22.33
#